data_AF-A0A6B3GNH3-F1
#
_entry.id   AF-A0A6B3GNH3-F1
#
_cell.length_a   1.000
_cell.length_b   1.000
_cell.length_c   1.000
_cell.angle_alpha   90.00
_cell.angle_beta   90.00
_cell.angle_gamma   90.00
#
_symmetry.space_group_name_H-M   'P 1'
#
loop_
_entity.id
_entity.type
_entity.pdbx_description
1 polymer ?
#
loop_
_entity_poly.entity_id
_entity_poly.type
_entity_poly.pdbx_seq_one_letter_code
_entity_poly.pdbx_strand_id
1 'polypeptide(L)' 'GLTGVRIVSHPPAQGFYRSIGAEPVGTVPARPPAVMWDRPELLLRTG' A
#
# COMPACT_ATOMS: atom_id res chain seq x y z
N GLY A 1 0.12 -13.98 -17.06
CA GLY A 1 -0.90 -13.17 -16.37
C GLY A 1 -0.23 -12.06 -15.58
N LEU A 2 -0.99 -11.26 -14.84
CA LEU A 2 -0.43 -10.40 -13.78
C LEU A 2 0.24 -11.28 -12.72
N THR A 3 1.25 -10.73 -12.04
CA THR A 3 1.95 -11.40 -10.92
C THR A 3 1.62 -10.76 -9.56
N GLY A 4 1.02 -9.57 -9.58
CA GLY A 4 0.55 -8.88 -8.39
C GLY A 4 0.08 -7.45 -8.68
N VAL A 5 -0.50 -6.83 -7.67
CA VAL A 5 -0.98 -5.45 -7.66
C VAL A 5 -0.25 -4.69 -6.55
N ARG A 6 0.38 -3.58 -6.93
CA ARG A 6 1.03 -2.66 -5.98
C ARG A 6 0.00 -1.66 -5.47
N ILE A 7 -0.07 -1.51 -4.16
CA ILE A 7 -1.05 -0.67 -3.47
C ILE A 7 -0.31 0.39 -2.68
N VAL A 8 -0.61 1.66 -2.93
CA VAL A 8 -0.16 2.78 -2.07
C VAL A 8 -1.36 3.22 -1.25
N SER A 9 -1.36 2.87 0.04
CA SER A 9 -2.52 2.99 0.91
C SER A 9 -2.52 4.29 1.70
N HIS A 10 -3.72 4.81 1.99
CA HIS A 10 -3.91 5.72 3.12
C HIS A 10 -3.67 4.94 4.44
N PRO A 11 -2.98 5.48 5.46
CA PRO A 11 -2.59 4.70 6.64
C PRO A 11 -3.76 3.99 7.36
N PRO A 12 -4.90 4.64 7.63
CA PRO A 12 -6.13 3.97 8.10
C PRO A 12 -6.60 2.73 7.31
N ALA A 13 -6.33 2.65 6.01
CA ALA A 13 -6.76 1.53 5.18
C ALA A 13 -5.74 0.37 5.14
N GLN A 14 -4.55 0.52 5.73
CA GLN A 14 -3.52 -0.51 5.71
C GLN A 14 -4.01 -1.84 6.30
N GLY A 15 -4.77 -1.78 7.40
CA GLY A 15 -5.33 -2.97 8.04
C GLY A 15 -6.25 -3.76 7.13
N PHE A 16 -7.08 -3.08 6.34
CA PHE A 16 -7.96 -3.71 5.35
C PHE A 16 -7.16 -4.45 4.27
N TYR A 17 -6.17 -3.81 3.67
CA TYR A 17 -5.37 -4.46 2.62
C TYR A 17 -4.55 -5.63 3.17
N ARG A 18 -4.04 -5.51 4.41
CA ARG A 18 -3.37 -6.61 5.09
C ARG A 18 -4.32 -7.79 5.36
N SER A 19 -5.58 -7.53 5.71
CA SER A 19 -6.54 -8.61 6.01
C SER A 19 -6.93 -9.42 4.77
N ILE A 20 -6.77 -8.86 3.56
CA ILE A 20 -6.99 -9.59 2.29
C ILE A 20 -5.70 -10.17 1.70
N GLY A 21 -4.60 -10.18 2.46
CA GLY A 21 -3.34 -10.81 2.07
C GLY A 21 -2.33 -9.92 1.37
N ALA A 22 -2.52 -8.59 1.35
CA ALA A 22 -1.48 -7.69 0.87
C ALA A 22 -0.32 -7.61 1.89
N GLU A 23 0.90 -7.77 1.41
CA GLU A 23 2.11 -7.74 2.24
C GLU A 23 2.75 -6.36 2.22
N PRO A 24 3.29 -5.86 3.35
CA PRO A 24 4.07 -4.63 3.36
C PRO A 24 5.39 -4.81 2.62
N VAL A 25 5.64 -3.92 1.66
CA VAL A 25 6.87 -3.91 0.85
C VAL A 25 7.64 -2.59 0.97
N GLY A 26 7.04 -1.57 1.59
CA GLY A 26 7.70 -0.30 1.84
C GLY A 26 6.76 0.78 2.35
N THR A 27 7.23 2.01 2.25
CA THR A 27 6.51 3.22 2.59
C THR A 27 6.85 4.29 1.58
N VAL A 28 5.83 4.88 0.94
CA VAL A 28 5.99 6.03 0.05
C VAL A 28 5.97 7.29 0.92
N PRO A 29 6.99 8.16 0.84
CA PRO A 29 7.03 9.36 1.67
C PRO A 29 5.88 10.33 1.34
N ALA A 30 5.57 11.20 2.30
CA ALA A 30 4.73 12.36 2.11
C ALA A 30 5.21 13.21 0.91
N ARG A 31 4.27 13.89 0.25
CA ARG A 31 4.55 14.85 -0.83
C ARG A 31 3.74 16.12 -0.60
N PRO A 32 4.15 16.98 0.35
CA PRO A 32 3.47 18.26 0.57
C PRO A 32 3.52 19.15 -0.69
N PRO A 33 2.48 19.97 -0.94
CA PRO A 33 1.25 20.08 -0.15
C PRO A 33 0.19 19.03 -0.49
N ALA A 34 0.39 18.23 -1.54
CA ALA A 34 -0.63 17.33 -2.08
C ALA A 34 -0.96 16.16 -1.15
N VAL A 35 0.02 15.62 -0.43
CA VAL A 35 -0.17 14.54 0.55
C VAL A 35 0.70 14.79 1.77
N MET A 36 0.08 14.93 2.94
CA MET A 36 0.74 15.35 4.18
C MET A 36 1.26 14.20 5.05
N TRP A 37 1.11 12.95 4.61
CA TRP A 37 1.49 11.76 5.36
C TRP A 37 2.22 10.75 4.49
N ASP A 38 3.05 9.96 5.14
CA ASP A 38 3.64 8.76 4.57
C ASP A 38 2.56 7.72 4.31
N ARG A 39 2.72 6.96 3.22
CA ARG A 39 1.71 6.01 2.73
C ARG A 39 2.32 4.62 2.69
N PRO A 40 1.73 3.63 3.39
CA PRO A 40 2.17 2.25 3.28
C PRO A 40 2.14 1.78 1.82
N GLU A 41 3.21 1.10 1.41
CA GLU A 41 3.30 0.42 0.13
C GLU A 41 3.14 -1.08 0.37
N LEU A 42 2.16 -1.67 -0.29
CA LEU A 42 1.81 -3.08 -0.15
C LEU A 42 1.82 -3.79 -1.51
N LEU A 43 2.05 -5.10 -1.50
CA LEU A 43 1.93 -5.96 -2.67
C LEU A 43 0.90 -7.05 -2.41
N LEU A 44 -0.14 -7.10 -3.23
CA LEU A 44 -1.06 -8.24 -3.30
C LEU A 44 -0.66 -9.12 -4.48
N ARG A 45 -0.12 -10.31 -4.21
CA ARG A 45 0.27 -11.24 -5.28
C ARG A 45 -0.96 -11.91 -5.88
N THR A 46 -0.93 -12.09 -7.19
CA THR A 46 -1.93 -12.92 -7.88
C THR A 46 -1.39 -14.34 -7.90
N GLY A 47 -1.95 -15.20 -7.05
CA GLY A 47 -1.76 -16.66 -7.09
C GLY A 47 -2.70 -17.31 -8.10
#